data_AF-A0A150Q7T7-F1
#
_entry.id   AF-A0A150Q7T7-F1
#
_cell.length_a   1.000
_cell.length_b   1.000
_cell.length_c   1.000
_cell.angle_alpha   90.00
_cell.angle_beta   90.00
_cell.angle_gamma   90.00
#
_symmetry.space_group_name_H-M   'P 1'
#
loop_
_entity.id
_entity.type
_entity.pdbx_description
1 polymer ?
#
loop_
_entity_poly.entity_id
_entity_poly.type
_entity_poly.pdbx_seq_one_letter_code
_entity_poly.pdbx_strand_id
1 'polypeptide(L)'
;MGSTPIQDLRAGTSKSAYLATPKPIEWDRFAAFNYSTEGHADDYADLDLAHYLNTIDTGTLSINKLVKDRIGTKYTDSDVTREKWPVYDSLVYETTHKGNLYALSAGEWYVIEQIYTRQIESDIKQIPASGLKLPAANPNEVENDYNKRVSATMKDIALLDRGNKRVTGANAPIECCDLLTLSGQLVHVKRKTRSSTLSHLFSQGVASAEALFWDDRYRKEIVSLLTSHPAHAALLAAPTFNAASFEVVYAVITKRTATWPASLPFLSQLNLANAARILRRMSYKVSLLRIDVP
;
A
#
# COMPACT_ATOMS: atom_id res chain seq x y z
N MET A 1 13.78 -17.01 -21.83
CA MET A 1 13.07 -16.75 -20.56
C MET A 1 11.73 -16.01 -20.73
N GLY A 2 11.37 -15.51 -21.93
CA GLY A 2 10.16 -14.68 -22.12
C GLY A 2 8.79 -15.39 -22.15
N SER A 3 8.70 -16.69 -21.87
CA SER A 3 7.44 -17.46 -21.98
C SER A 3 6.72 -17.72 -20.64
N THR A 4 7.40 -17.58 -19.50
CA THR A 4 6.82 -17.94 -18.19
C THR A 4 5.77 -16.96 -17.66
N PRO A 5 5.94 -15.61 -17.72
CA PRO A 5 4.95 -14.70 -17.15
C PRO A 5 3.65 -14.70 -17.94
N ILE A 6 3.73 -14.74 -19.28
CA ILE A 6 2.54 -14.72 -20.14
C ILE A 6 1.69 -15.97 -19.95
N GLN A 7 2.32 -17.15 -19.84
CA GLN A 7 1.60 -18.40 -19.60
C GLN A 7 0.88 -18.36 -18.23
N ASP A 8 1.55 -17.89 -17.18
CA ASP A 8 0.96 -17.79 -15.85
C ASP A 8 -0.17 -16.75 -15.77
N LEU A 9 -0.02 -15.63 -16.47
CA LEU A 9 -1.06 -14.59 -16.57
C LEU A 9 -2.28 -15.11 -17.33
N ARG A 10 -2.08 -15.81 -18.46
CA ARG A 10 -3.17 -16.44 -19.24
C ARG A 10 -3.91 -17.50 -18.44
N ALA A 11 -3.18 -18.30 -17.66
CA ALA A 11 -3.77 -19.35 -16.83
C ALA A 11 -4.44 -18.82 -15.55
N GLY A 12 -4.26 -17.53 -15.22
CA GLY A 12 -4.75 -16.95 -13.97
C GLY A 12 -4.08 -17.54 -12.71
N THR A 13 -2.98 -18.27 -12.89
CA THR A 13 -2.24 -19.00 -11.85
C THR A 13 -1.18 -18.16 -11.18
N SER A 14 -0.86 -16.98 -11.73
CA SER A 14 0.15 -16.09 -11.17
C SER A 14 -0.27 -15.55 -9.80
N LYS A 15 0.24 -16.18 -8.74
CA LYS A 15 0.03 -15.74 -7.34
C LYS A 15 0.94 -14.57 -6.94
N SER A 16 1.95 -14.27 -7.77
CA SER A 16 2.98 -13.26 -7.49
C SER A 16 3.12 -12.24 -8.62
N ALA A 17 2.08 -12.04 -9.45
CA ALA A 17 2.01 -10.91 -10.37
C ALA A 17 1.11 -9.81 -9.83
N TYR A 18 1.53 -8.56 -9.99
CA TYR A 18 0.71 -7.37 -9.75
C TYR A 18 1.23 -6.18 -10.56
N LEU A 19 0.45 -5.10 -10.67
CA LEU A 19 0.87 -3.87 -11.34
C LEU A 19 1.30 -2.82 -10.32
N ALA A 20 2.54 -2.33 -10.35
CA ALA A 20 3.02 -1.22 -9.53
C ALA A 20 3.53 -0.07 -10.40
N THR A 21 3.69 1.13 -9.83
CA THR A 21 4.29 2.24 -10.57
C THR A 21 5.77 1.93 -10.85
N PRO A 22 6.25 2.03 -12.10
CA PRO A 22 7.63 1.65 -12.45
C PRO A 22 8.69 2.63 -11.92
N LYS A 23 8.24 3.81 -11.49
CA LYS A 23 9.04 4.90 -10.96
C LYS A 23 8.29 5.57 -9.80
N PRO A 24 8.97 6.32 -8.93
CA PRO A 24 8.31 7.16 -7.94
C PRO A 24 7.30 8.08 -8.64
N ILE A 25 6.09 8.16 -8.08
CA ILE A 25 5.08 9.13 -8.51
C ILE A 25 4.85 10.14 -7.38
N GLU A 26 4.47 11.35 -7.77
CA GLU A 26 4.01 12.41 -6.87
C GLU A 26 2.64 12.01 -6.31
N TRP A 27 2.66 11.08 -5.33
CA TRP A 27 1.46 10.55 -4.67
C TRP A 27 0.58 11.62 -4.08
N ASP A 28 1.21 12.72 -3.66
CA ASP A 28 0.53 13.89 -3.19
C ASP A 28 -0.40 14.43 -4.31
N ARG A 29 0.10 14.59 -5.53
CA ARG A 29 -0.71 15.13 -6.64
C ARG A 29 -1.59 14.09 -7.32
N PHE A 30 -1.42 12.81 -7.00
CA PHE A 30 -2.11 11.70 -7.67
C PHE A 30 -3.64 11.80 -7.51
N ALA A 31 -4.36 11.67 -8.61
CA ALA A 31 -5.81 11.60 -8.61
C ALA A 31 -6.33 10.19 -8.96
N ALA A 32 -5.81 9.62 -10.05
CA ALA A 32 -6.27 8.31 -10.54
C ALA A 32 -5.30 7.68 -11.55
N PHE A 33 -5.43 6.37 -11.71
CA PHE A 33 -4.88 5.61 -12.82
C PHE A 33 -5.97 5.36 -13.89
N ASN A 34 -5.56 5.18 -15.14
CA ASN A 34 -6.41 4.68 -16.23
C ASN A 34 -5.65 3.70 -17.12
N TYR A 35 -6.37 2.84 -17.84
CA TYR A 35 -5.79 1.88 -18.78
C TYR A 35 -6.12 2.30 -20.22
N SER A 36 -5.12 2.29 -21.11
CA SER A 36 -5.32 2.67 -22.52
C SER A 36 -6.22 1.71 -23.31
N THR A 37 -6.58 0.58 -22.71
CA THR A 37 -7.44 -0.46 -23.27
C THR A 37 -8.93 -0.15 -23.10
N GLU A 38 -9.27 0.88 -22.32
CA GLU A 38 -10.65 1.27 -22.04
C GLU A 38 -11.07 2.50 -22.87
N GLY A 39 -12.30 2.46 -23.39
CA GLY A 39 -12.81 3.44 -24.35
C GLY A 39 -13.14 4.81 -23.75
N HIS A 40 -13.33 4.89 -22.43
CA HIS A 40 -13.43 6.10 -21.62
C HIS A 40 -12.51 5.90 -20.40
N ALA A 41 -11.74 6.91 -20.02
CA ALA A 41 -10.75 6.79 -18.94
C ALA A 41 -11.46 6.72 -17.58
N ASP A 42 -11.95 5.54 -17.22
CA ASP A 42 -12.36 5.22 -15.86
C ASP A 42 -11.18 5.49 -14.92
N ASP A 43 -11.49 6.12 -13.80
CA ASP A 43 -10.50 6.56 -12.83
C ASP A 43 -10.40 5.56 -11.68
N TYR A 44 -9.23 4.95 -11.58
CA TYR A 44 -8.92 3.95 -10.55
C TYR A 44 -7.98 4.52 -9.50
N ALA A 45 -8.34 4.35 -8.23
CA ALA A 45 -7.48 4.78 -7.12
C ALA A 45 -6.19 3.94 -7.02
N ASP A 46 -6.22 2.69 -7.50
CA ASP A 46 -5.10 1.75 -7.42
C ASP A 46 -4.89 1.03 -8.75
N LEU A 47 -3.67 0.56 -8.97
CA LEU A 47 -3.34 -0.34 -10.07
C LEU A 47 -3.85 -1.74 -9.75
N ASP A 48 -4.58 -2.38 -10.66
CA ASP A 48 -5.11 -3.73 -10.51
C ASP A 48 -4.90 -4.54 -11.79
N LEU A 49 -4.05 -5.57 -11.66
CA LEU A 49 -3.73 -6.47 -12.75
C LEU A 49 -4.95 -7.25 -13.23
N ALA A 50 -5.81 -7.71 -12.32
CA ALA A 50 -6.99 -8.48 -12.68
C ALA A 50 -7.98 -7.62 -13.46
N HIS A 51 -8.13 -6.36 -13.04
CA HIS A 51 -8.91 -5.38 -13.77
C HIS A 51 -8.35 -5.17 -15.18
N TYR A 52 -7.06 -4.83 -15.33
CA TYR A 52 -6.44 -4.68 -16.66
C TYR A 52 -6.63 -5.93 -17.54
N LEU A 53 -6.43 -7.14 -17.00
CA LEU A 53 -6.62 -8.38 -17.75
C LEU A 53 -8.07 -8.57 -18.23
N ASN A 54 -9.06 -8.04 -17.52
CA ASN A 54 -10.47 -8.06 -17.95
C ASN A 54 -10.78 -7.07 -19.08
N THR A 55 -9.92 -6.06 -19.31
CA THR A 55 -10.07 -5.08 -20.39
C THR A 55 -9.54 -5.58 -21.74
N ILE A 56 -8.92 -6.76 -21.78
CA ILE A 56 -8.27 -7.32 -22.98
C ILE A 56 -8.67 -8.77 -23.24
N ASP A 57 -8.49 -9.23 -24.49
CA ASP A 57 -8.52 -10.66 -24.79
C ASP A 57 -7.23 -11.33 -24.30
N THR A 58 -7.32 -12.03 -23.16
CA THR A 58 -6.19 -12.74 -22.56
C THR A 58 -5.65 -13.86 -23.45
N GLY A 59 -6.44 -14.43 -24.37
CA GLY A 59 -5.98 -15.45 -25.33
C GLY A 59 -4.88 -14.94 -26.26
N THR A 60 -4.87 -13.63 -26.53
CA THR A 60 -3.86 -12.96 -27.38
C THR A 60 -2.75 -12.27 -26.57
N LEU A 61 -2.78 -12.35 -25.24
CA LEU A 61 -1.83 -11.68 -24.36
C LEU A 61 -0.38 -12.03 -24.72
N SER A 62 0.48 -11.04 -24.92
CA SER A 62 1.89 -11.24 -25.23
C SER A 62 2.72 -10.12 -24.60
N ILE A 63 4.04 -10.32 -24.51
CA ILE A 63 4.95 -9.26 -24.04
C ILE A 63 4.79 -8.01 -24.91
N ASN A 64 4.71 -8.16 -26.23
CA ASN A 64 4.49 -7.04 -27.15
C ASN A 64 3.18 -6.29 -26.87
N LYS A 65 2.13 -6.99 -26.43
CA LYS A 65 0.88 -6.34 -26.00
C LYS A 65 1.07 -5.56 -24.71
N LEU A 66 1.72 -6.14 -23.69
CA LEU A 66 2.04 -5.44 -22.43
C LEU A 66 2.93 -4.21 -22.64
N VAL A 67 3.84 -4.25 -23.62
CA VAL A 67 4.71 -3.12 -23.97
C VAL A 67 3.94 -2.02 -24.71
N LYS A 68 2.90 -2.38 -25.48
CA LYS A 68 2.06 -1.42 -26.23
C LYS A 68 0.98 -0.78 -25.37
N ASP A 69 0.30 -1.58 -24.56
CA ASP A 69 -0.73 -1.10 -23.65
C ASP A 69 -0.10 -0.15 -22.63
N ARG A 70 -0.82 0.91 -22.27
CA ARG A 70 -0.34 1.96 -21.38
C ARG A 70 -1.20 2.09 -20.14
N ILE A 71 -0.55 2.41 -19.03
CA ILE A 71 -1.19 2.89 -17.81
C ILE A 71 -0.95 4.38 -17.72
N GLY A 72 -2.03 5.13 -17.61
CA GLY A 72 -2.01 6.57 -17.45
C GLY A 72 -2.14 6.99 -15.99
N THR A 73 -1.56 8.14 -15.65
CA THR A 73 -1.79 8.83 -14.36
C THR A 73 -2.46 10.18 -14.58
N LYS A 74 -3.54 10.45 -13.82
CA LYS A 74 -4.14 11.76 -13.66
C LYS A 74 -3.68 12.38 -12.35
N TYR A 75 -3.54 13.70 -12.38
CA TYR A 75 -3.11 14.49 -11.23
C TYR A 75 -4.20 15.52 -10.89
N THR A 76 -4.30 15.91 -9.63
CA THR A 76 -5.35 16.81 -9.12
C THR A 76 -5.33 18.21 -9.74
N ASP A 77 -4.21 18.61 -10.34
CA ASP A 77 -4.03 19.90 -11.01
C ASP A 77 -4.38 19.86 -12.51
N SER A 78 -4.80 18.70 -13.04
CA SER A 78 -5.06 18.54 -14.48
C SER A 78 -5.94 17.33 -14.79
N ASP A 79 -7.01 17.56 -15.55
CA ASP A 79 -7.84 16.49 -16.12
C ASP A 79 -7.14 15.71 -17.25
N VAL A 80 -5.93 16.12 -17.64
CA VAL A 80 -5.17 15.46 -18.71
C VAL A 80 -4.24 14.41 -18.11
N THR A 81 -4.37 13.17 -18.58
CA THR A 81 -3.43 12.09 -18.28
C THR A 81 -2.01 12.50 -18.69
N ARG A 82 -1.12 12.70 -17.70
CA ARG A 82 0.23 13.25 -17.95
C ARG A 82 1.27 12.20 -18.26
N GLU A 83 1.31 11.14 -17.48
CA GLU A 83 2.27 10.07 -17.67
C GLU A 83 1.59 8.84 -18.23
N LYS A 84 2.22 8.21 -19.23
CA LYS A 84 1.78 6.95 -19.81
C LYS A 84 2.98 6.01 -19.91
N TRP A 85 3.02 5.00 -19.07
CA TRP A 85 4.09 3.99 -19.11
C TRP A 85 3.55 2.65 -19.64
N PRO A 86 4.40 1.79 -20.23
CA PRO A 86 4.02 0.45 -20.60
C PRO A 86 3.43 -0.33 -19.42
N VAL A 87 2.38 -1.11 -19.65
CA VAL A 87 1.90 -2.08 -18.65
C VAL A 87 3.04 -3.05 -18.27
N TYR A 88 3.90 -3.40 -19.22
CA TYR A 88 5.09 -4.23 -18.99
C TYR A 88 6.02 -3.63 -17.92
N ASP A 89 6.25 -2.33 -17.92
CA ASP A 89 7.12 -1.68 -16.93
C ASP A 89 6.46 -1.69 -15.54
N SER A 90 5.12 -1.62 -15.49
CA SER A 90 4.37 -1.75 -14.25
C SER A 90 4.24 -3.17 -13.75
N LEU A 91 4.44 -4.16 -14.61
CA LEU A 91 4.28 -5.55 -14.23
C LEU A 91 5.39 -5.92 -13.26
N VAL A 92 4.99 -6.22 -12.04
CA VAL A 92 5.82 -6.91 -11.07
C VAL A 92 5.46 -8.38 -11.14
N TYR A 93 6.46 -9.24 -11.27
CA TYR A 93 6.26 -10.68 -11.29
C TYR A 93 7.44 -11.42 -10.67
N GLU A 94 7.15 -12.40 -9.81
CA GLU A 94 8.17 -13.21 -9.17
C GLU A 94 8.04 -14.67 -9.56
N THR A 95 9.17 -15.33 -9.84
CA THR A 95 9.20 -16.76 -10.14
C THR A 95 10.49 -17.39 -9.67
N THR A 96 10.44 -18.68 -9.34
CA THR A 96 11.64 -19.46 -9.03
C THR A 96 12.03 -20.27 -10.25
N HIS A 97 13.28 -20.12 -10.71
CA HIS A 97 13.81 -20.91 -11.81
C HIS A 97 15.17 -21.49 -11.42
N LYS A 98 15.31 -22.82 -11.53
CA LYS A 98 16.54 -23.56 -11.16
C LYS A 98 17.05 -23.22 -9.75
N GLY A 99 16.15 -23.03 -8.78
CA GLY A 99 16.48 -22.75 -7.38
C GLY A 99 16.84 -21.29 -7.07
N ASN A 100 16.81 -20.39 -8.06
CA ASN A 100 16.99 -18.96 -7.85
C ASN A 100 15.66 -18.21 -7.97
N LEU A 101 15.48 -17.20 -7.12
CA LEU A 101 14.34 -16.29 -7.20
C LEU A 101 14.63 -15.20 -8.23
N TYR A 102 13.72 -15.05 -9.18
CA TYR A 102 13.74 -13.99 -10.19
C TYR A 102 12.57 -13.05 -9.95
N ALA A 103 12.81 -11.75 -10.14
CA ALA A 103 11.78 -10.71 -10.08
C ALA A 103 11.84 -9.85 -11.34
N LEU A 104 10.71 -9.64 -11.99
CA LEU A 104 10.48 -8.59 -12.98
C LEU A 104 9.97 -7.36 -12.23
N SER A 105 10.59 -6.20 -12.43
CA SER A 105 10.14 -4.92 -11.89
C SER A 105 10.68 -3.78 -12.74
N ALA A 106 9.87 -2.74 -12.99
CA ALA A 106 10.26 -1.61 -13.82
C ALA A 106 10.79 -2.03 -15.21
N GLY A 107 10.22 -3.09 -15.79
CA GLY A 107 10.60 -3.64 -17.10
C GLY A 107 11.86 -4.53 -17.10
N GLU A 108 12.58 -4.61 -15.99
CA GLU A 108 13.87 -5.30 -15.88
C GLU A 108 13.78 -6.58 -15.04
N TRP A 109 14.60 -7.57 -15.40
CA TRP A 109 14.71 -8.83 -14.67
C TRP A 109 15.88 -8.83 -13.71
N TYR A 110 15.61 -9.19 -12.46
CA TYR A 110 16.59 -9.31 -11.40
C TYR A 110 16.68 -10.76 -10.91
N VAL A 111 17.89 -11.20 -10.61
CA VAL A 111 18.12 -12.41 -9.80
C VAL A 111 18.32 -11.95 -8.37
N ILE A 112 17.51 -12.47 -7.45
CA ILE A 112 17.61 -12.12 -6.04
C ILE A 112 18.57 -13.09 -5.35
N GLU A 113 19.60 -12.54 -4.73
CA GLU A 113 20.58 -13.35 -3.98
C GLU A 113 19.94 -14.04 -2.77
N GLN A 114 20.21 -15.32 -2.59
CA GLN A 114 19.63 -16.13 -1.51
C GLN A 114 19.98 -15.61 -0.10
N ILE A 115 21.16 -15.01 0.07
CA ILE A 115 21.56 -14.40 1.35
C ILE A 115 20.65 -13.20 1.63
N TYR A 116 20.39 -12.37 0.62
CA TYR A 116 19.53 -11.21 0.74
C TYR A 116 18.08 -11.61 1.04
N THR A 117 17.55 -12.64 0.37
CA THR A 117 16.21 -13.18 0.66
C THR A 117 16.06 -13.59 2.13
N ARG A 118 17.03 -14.35 2.66
CA ARG A 118 17.01 -14.79 4.06
C ARG A 118 17.08 -13.62 5.05
N GLN A 119 17.82 -12.57 4.73
CA GLN A 119 17.88 -11.37 5.57
C GLN A 119 16.50 -10.69 5.64
N ILE A 120 15.83 -10.49 4.49
CA ILE A 120 14.49 -9.89 4.45
C ILE A 120 13.47 -10.75 5.21
N GLU A 121 13.50 -12.07 5.01
CA GLU A 121 12.64 -13.01 5.75
C GLU A 121 12.85 -12.94 7.27
N SER A 122 14.09 -12.77 7.72
CA SER A 122 14.41 -12.58 9.13
C SER A 122 13.84 -11.25 9.63
N ASP A 123 14.00 -10.17 8.87
CA ASP A 123 13.56 -8.84 9.28
C ASP A 123 12.03 -8.74 9.41
N ILE A 124 11.28 -9.36 8.49
CA ILE A 124 9.81 -9.39 8.60
C ILE A 124 9.34 -10.22 9.80
N LYS A 125 10.05 -11.29 10.18
CA LYS A 125 9.72 -12.11 11.36
C LYS A 125 9.90 -11.35 12.66
N GLN A 126 10.76 -10.33 12.67
CA GLN A 126 10.97 -9.43 13.81
C GLN A 126 9.93 -8.31 13.88
N ILE A 127 8.98 -8.22 12.95
CA ILE A 127 7.85 -7.29 13.05
C ILE A 127 6.77 -7.99 13.88
N PRO A 128 6.42 -7.48 15.07
CA PRO A 128 5.44 -8.12 15.93
C PRO A 128 4.05 -8.09 15.30
N ALA A 129 3.23 -9.09 15.65
CA ALA A 129 1.80 -9.00 15.43
C ALA A 129 1.21 -7.93 16.36
N SER A 130 0.29 -7.11 15.83
CA SER A 130 -0.38 -6.09 16.63
C SER A 130 -1.28 -6.75 17.68
N GLY A 131 -1.27 -6.19 18.90
CA GLY A 131 -2.23 -6.56 19.95
C GLY A 131 -3.64 -6.00 19.70
N LEU A 132 -3.79 -5.06 18.77
CA LEU A 132 -5.05 -4.40 18.44
C LEU A 132 -6.10 -5.41 17.95
N LYS A 133 -7.33 -5.27 18.46
CA LYS A 133 -8.47 -6.12 18.11
C LYS A 133 -9.48 -5.31 17.30
N LEU A 134 -9.40 -5.42 15.98
CA LEU A 134 -10.42 -4.88 15.09
C LEU A 134 -11.40 -5.98 14.69
N PRO A 135 -12.69 -5.65 14.42
CA PRO A 135 -13.65 -6.63 13.93
C PRO A 135 -13.23 -7.17 12.56
N ALA A 136 -13.68 -8.39 12.24
CA ALA A 136 -13.51 -8.95 10.91
C ALA A 136 -14.16 -8.03 9.84
N ALA A 137 -13.61 -8.06 8.63
CA ALA A 137 -14.19 -7.36 7.49
C ALA A 137 -15.37 -8.17 6.93
N ASN A 138 -16.41 -7.48 6.46
CA ASN A 138 -17.53 -8.14 5.79
C ASN A 138 -17.09 -8.63 4.38
N PRO A 139 -17.75 -9.66 3.83
CA PRO A 139 -17.52 -10.06 2.45
C PRO A 139 -17.69 -8.87 1.50
N ASN A 140 -16.68 -8.65 0.65
CA ASN A 140 -16.67 -7.57 -0.34
C ASN A 140 -16.67 -6.13 0.22
N GLU A 141 -16.51 -5.95 1.53
CA GLU A 141 -16.37 -4.62 2.13
C GLU A 141 -15.13 -3.90 1.61
N VAL A 142 -15.32 -2.68 1.13
CA VAL A 142 -14.23 -1.79 0.72
C VAL A 142 -13.61 -1.12 1.94
N GLU A 143 -12.36 -0.69 1.81
CA GLU A 143 -11.54 -0.15 2.91
C GLU A 143 -12.26 0.99 3.66
N ASN A 144 -12.83 1.94 2.93
CA ASN A 144 -13.55 3.08 3.50
C ASN A 144 -14.78 2.67 4.34
N ASP A 145 -15.55 1.68 3.85
CA ASP A 145 -16.74 1.20 4.57
C ASP A 145 -16.34 0.43 5.82
N TYR A 146 -15.26 -0.35 5.74
CA TYR A 146 -14.66 -1.02 6.90
C TYR A 146 -14.24 0.01 7.96
N ASN A 147 -13.46 1.03 7.57
CA ASN A 147 -12.95 2.05 8.48
C ASN A 147 -14.10 2.78 9.20
N LYS A 148 -15.12 3.24 8.45
CA LYS A 148 -16.32 3.89 9.01
C LYS A 148 -17.06 3.00 10.01
N ARG A 149 -17.24 1.72 9.67
CA ARG A 149 -17.93 0.77 10.54
C ARG A 149 -17.15 0.52 11.83
N VAL A 150 -15.83 0.37 11.74
CA VAL A 150 -14.95 0.19 12.90
C VAL A 150 -15.06 1.40 13.83
N SER A 151 -14.89 2.62 13.32
CA SER A 151 -14.98 3.84 14.13
C SER A 151 -16.36 4.08 14.73
N ALA A 152 -17.43 3.65 14.05
CA ALA A 152 -18.79 3.76 14.58
C ALA A 152 -19.07 2.75 15.71
N THR A 153 -18.35 1.63 15.73
CA THR A 153 -18.56 0.53 16.70
C THR A 153 -17.63 0.63 17.91
N MET A 154 -16.42 1.18 17.72
CA MET A 154 -15.37 1.24 18.75
C MET A 154 -15.12 2.69 19.18
N LYS A 155 -15.44 3.02 20.45
CA LYS A 155 -15.40 4.39 21.00
C LYS A 155 -13.99 4.97 21.16
N ASP A 156 -12.99 4.11 21.18
CA ASP A 156 -11.57 4.43 21.37
C ASP A 156 -10.82 4.61 20.05
N ILE A 157 -11.52 4.61 18.91
CA ILE A 157 -10.97 4.75 17.57
C ILE A 157 -11.58 5.96 16.87
N ALA A 158 -10.74 6.90 16.44
CA ALA A 158 -11.12 8.01 15.58
C ALA A 158 -10.90 7.66 14.10
N LEU A 159 -11.86 8.03 13.25
CA LEU A 159 -11.76 7.92 11.80
C LEU A 159 -10.96 9.11 11.24
N LEU A 160 -9.87 8.82 10.53
CA LEU A 160 -9.05 9.81 9.81
C LEU A 160 -8.92 9.48 8.31
N ASP A 161 -9.48 8.36 7.85
CA ASP A 161 -9.57 7.98 6.43
C ASP A 161 -10.07 9.13 5.55
N ARG A 162 -9.34 9.38 4.45
CA ARG A 162 -9.50 10.51 3.53
C ARG A 162 -9.32 11.89 4.15
N GLY A 163 -8.81 11.97 5.37
CA GLY A 163 -8.46 13.20 6.09
C GLY A 163 -7.14 13.82 5.64
N ASN A 164 -6.91 13.90 4.33
CA ASN A 164 -5.66 14.40 3.74
C ASN A 164 -5.39 15.87 4.16
N LYS A 165 -4.20 16.13 4.70
CA LYS A 165 -3.77 17.47 5.15
C LYS A 165 -2.44 17.88 4.54
N ARG A 166 -2.23 19.19 4.39
CA ARG A 166 -1.08 19.70 3.66
C ARG A 166 0.16 19.67 4.56
N VAL A 167 1.24 19.11 4.04
CA VAL A 167 2.57 19.17 4.67
C VAL A 167 3.33 20.37 4.11
N THR A 168 4.08 21.05 4.95
CA THR A 168 4.93 22.19 4.61
C THR A 168 5.98 21.76 3.60
N GLY A 169 5.97 22.38 2.42
CA GLY A 169 6.88 22.03 1.33
C GLY A 169 6.45 20.82 0.50
N ALA A 170 5.36 20.13 0.86
CA ALA A 170 4.75 19.14 -0.02
C ALA A 170 3.86 19.82 -1.07
N ASN A 171 3.86 19.25 -2.28
CA ASN A 171 3.05 19.78 -3.37
C ASN A 171 1.59 19.39 -3.24
N ALA A 172 1.27 18.42 -2.38
CA ALA A 172 -0.10 18.05 -2.08
C ALA A 172 -0.29 17.39 -0.70
N PRO A 173 -1.55 17.08 -0.32
CA PRO A 173 -1.85 16.64 1.03
C PRO A 173 -1.59 15.14 1.23
N ILE A 174 -1.30 14.78 2.48
CA ILE A 174 -1.00 13.42 2.93
C ILE A 174 -2.05 13.00 3.97
N GLU A 175 -2.57 11.79 3.83
CA GLU A 175 -3.40 11.16 4.84
C GLU A 175 -2.56 10.68 6.03
N CYS A 176 -2.98 11.00 7.26
CA CYS A 176 -2.23 10.63 8.46
C CYS A 176 -2.25 9.11 8.69
N CYS A 177 -3.45 8.54 8.69
CA CYS A 177 -3.76 7.12 8.83
C CYS A 177 -5.27 6.95 8.63
N ASP A 178 -5.74 5.72 8.42
CA ASP A 178 -7.17 5.44 8.32
C ASP A 178 -7.88 5.58 9.67
N LEU A 179 -7.27 5.03 10.73
CA LEU A 179 -7.81 4.98 12.08
C LEU A 179 -6.75 5.33 13.13
N LEU A 180 -7.11 6.17 14.10
CA LEU A 180 -6.26 6.52 15.24
C LEU A 180 -6.87 6.00 16.54
N THR A 181 -6.12 5.18 17.28
CA THR A 181 -6.56 4.69 18.60
C THR A 181 -6.13 5.62 19.73
N LEU A 182 -6.84 5.58 20.86
CA LEU A 182 -6.43 6.32 22.07
C LEU A 182 -5.07 5.88 22.64
N SER A 183 -4.57 4.71 22.24
CA SER A 183 -3.25 4.21 22.63
C SER A 183 -2.11 4.71 21.70
N GLY A 184 -2.40 5.62 20.76
CA GLY A 184 -1.40 6.17 19.84
C GLY A 184 -1.08 5.25 18.66
N GLN A 185 -2.00 4.37 18.26
CA GLN A 185 -1.80 3.52 17.10
C GLN A 185 -2.33 4.21 15.84
N LEU A 186 -1.44 4.42 14.89
CA LEU A 186 -1.69 4.95 13.55
C LEU A 186 -1.97 3.75 12.63
N VAL A 187 -3.23 3.41 12.45
CA VAL A 187 -3.63 2.19 11.72
C VAL A 187 -3.84 2.53 10.26
N HIS A 188 -3.09 1.86 9.39
CA HIS A 188 -3.21 1.94 7.94
C HIS A 188 -3.86 0.65 7.44
N VAL A 189 -5.07 0.73 6.91
CA VAL A 189 -5.91 -0.40 6.50
C VAL A 189 -5.80 -0.60 4.99
N LYS A 190 -5.48 -1.83 4.58
CA LYS A 190 -5.54 -2.21 3.16
C LYS A 190 -6.14 -3.59 2.99
N ARG A 191 -6.97 -3.75 1.98
CA ARG A 191 -7.43 -5.05 1.54
C ARG A 191 -6.43 -5.67 0.59
N LYS A 192 -5.92 -6.86 0.95
CA LYS A 192 -5.04 -7.64 0.09
C LYS A 192 -5.85 -8.22 -1.07
N THR A 193 -5.89 -7.47 -2.15
CA THR A 193 -6.28 -7.88 -3.49
C THR A 193 -5.10 -8.57 -4.20
N ARG A 194 -5.28 -9.06 -5.44
CA ARG A 194 -4.17 -9.56 -6.28
C ARG A 194 -3.29 -8.42 -6.85
N SER A 195 -3.35 -7.23 -6.26
CA SER A 195 -2.75 -6.01 -6.81
C SER A 195 -1.65 -5.42 -5.91
N SER A 196 -0.95 -4.38 -6.39
CA SER A 196 0.24 -3.73 -5.76
C SER A 196 0.01 -3.05 -4.43
N THR A 197 -1.18 -3.19 -3.87
CA THR A 197 -1.78 -2.32 -2.86
C THR A 197 -0.98 -2.23 -1.57
N LEU A 198 -0.20 -3.25 -1.23
CA LEU A 198 0.59 -3.25 0.00
C LEU A 198 1.83 -2.35 -0.08
N SER A 199 2.44 -2.19 -1.25
CA SER A 199 3.61 -1.31 -1.36
C SER A 199 3.21 0.16 -1.16
N HIS A 200 2.06 0.55 -1.72
CA HIS A 200 1.48 1.87 -1.52
C HIS A 200 1.13 2.09 -0.03
N LEU A 201 0.49 1.11 0.62
CA LEU A 201 0.20 1.15 2.05
C LEU A 201 1.44 1.41 2.90
N PHE A 202 2.54 0.68 2.64
CA PHE A 202 3.76 0.82 3.44
C PHE A 202 4.38 2.21 3.27
N SER A 203 4.46 2.71 2.03
CA SER A 203 4.95 4.05 1.74
C SER A 203 4.09 5.15 2.37
N GLN A 204 2.75 5.01 2.34
CA GLN A 204 1.85 5.96 3.01
C GLN A 204 2.14 6.06 4.51
N GLY A 205 2.27 4.92 5.19
CA GLY A 205 2.58 4.91 6.63
C GLY A 205 3.95 5.50 6.97
N VAL A 206 4.94 5.40 6.07
CA VAL A 206 6.23 6.09 6.25
C VAL A 206 6.07 7.60 6.06
N ALA A 207 5.46 8.02 4.96
CA ALA A 207 5.31 9.44 4.62
C ALA A 207 4.50 10.21 5.68
N SER A 208 3.41 9.61 6.18
CA SER A 208 2.60 10.24 7.22
C SER A 208 3.33 10.31 8.56
N ALA A 209 4.07 9.27 8.94
CA ALA A 209 4.90 9.26 10.15
C ALA A 209 6.03 10.30 10.07
N GLU A 210 6.70 10.42 8.92
CA GLU A 210 7.71 11.47 8.70
C GLU A 210 7.10 12.87 8.82
N ALA A 211 5.92 13.09 8.23
CA ALA A 211 5.20 14.36 8.32
C ALA A 211 4.80 14.68 9.77
N LEU A 212 4.27 13.71 10.52
CA LEU A 212 3.97 13.87 11.95
C LEU A 212 5.21 14.20 12.77
N PHE A 213 6.36 13.59 12.45
CA PHE A 213 7.61 13.81 13.16
C PHE A 213 8.16 15.22 12.93
N TRP A 214 8.25 15.65 11.66
CA TRP A 214 8.97 16.87 11.30
C TRP A 214 8.10 18.13 11.17
N ASP A 215 6.81 18.01 10.89
CA ASP A 215 5.96 19.16 10.57
C ASP A 215 4.89 19.47 11.63
N ASP A 216 5.14 20.52 12.40
CA ASP A 216 4.21 21.03 13.41
C ASP A 216 2.88 21.56 12.82
N ARG A 217 2.91 22.12 11.61
CA ARG A 217 1.71 22.59 10.94
C ARG A 217 0.84 21.41 10.54
N TYR A 218 1.45 20.37 9.97
CA TYR A 218 0.73 19.14 9.64
C TYR A 218 0.05 18.54 10.87
N ARG A 219 0.76 18.42 12.01
CA ARG A 219 0.14 17.97 13.27
C ARG A 219 -1.06 18.81 13.68
N LYS A 220 -0.96 20.15 13.62
CA LYS A 220 -2.09 21.05 13.91
C LYS A 220 -3.27 20.85 12.97
N GLU A 221 -3.02 20.62 11.69
CA GLU A 221 -4.07 20.31 10.72
C GLU A 221 -4.75 18.96 11.03
N ILE A 222 -4.00 17.93 11.44
CA ILE A 222 -4.59 16.66 11.86
C ILE A 222 -5.40 16.83 13.16
N VAL A 223 -4.89 17.59 14.13
CA VAL A 223 -5.63 17.94 15.35
C VAL A 223 -6.96 18.63 15.03
N SER A 224 -7.01 19.48 13.99
CA SER A 224 -8.26 20.13 13.56
C SER A 224 -9.31 19.16 13.00
N LEU A 225 -8.92 17.96 12.55
CA LEU A 225 -9.87 16.91 12.14
C LEU A 225 -10.49 16.19 13.34
N LEU A 226 -9.86 16.27 14.51
CA LEU A 226 -10.22 15.53 15.72
C LEU A 226 -11.05 16.37 16.71
N THR A 227 -11.75 17.41 16.24
CA THR A 227 -12.56 18.31 17.11
C THR A 227 -13.63 17.56 17.91
N SER A 228 -14.25 16.55 17.33
CA SER A 228 -15.22 15.67 18.01
C SER A 228 -14.54 14.57 18.86
N HIS A 229 -13.21 14.49 18.86
CA HIS A 229 -12.41 13.45 19.51
C HIS A 229 -11.25 14.08 20.32
N PRO A 230 -11.55 14.88 21.36
CA PRO A 230 -10.54 15.68 22.07
C PRO A 230 -9.43 14.84 22.72
N ALA A 231 -9.74 13.61 23.16
CA ALA A 231 -8.75 12.71 23.73
C ALA A 231 -7.73 12.22 22.67
N HIS A 232 -8.17 11.96 21.43
CA HIS A 232 -7.27 11.64 20.31
C HIS A 232 -6.47 12.85 19.87
N ALA A 233 -7.11 14.03 19.79
CA ALA A 233 -6.44 15.29 19.47
C ALA A 233 -5.27 15.59 20.44
N ALA A 234 -5.46 15.31 21.73
CA ALA A 234 -4.44 15.52 22.76
C ALA A 234 -3.16 14.70 22.53
N LEU A 235 -3.23 13.54 21.86
CA LEU A 235 -2.05 12.73 21.53
C LEU A 235 -1.10 13.49 20.59
N LEU A 236 -1.66 14.23 19.63
CA LEU A 236 -0.91 14.92 18.58
C LEU A 236 -0.61 16.38 18.89
N ALA A 237 -1.35 16.98 19.83
CA ALA A 237 -1.22 18.38 20.24
C ALA A 237 -0.07 18.63 21.23
N ALA A 238 0.69 17.61 21.61
CA ALA A 238 1.81 17.76 22.53
C ALA A 238 2.87 18.76 21.98
N PRO A 239 3.42 19.67 22.81
CA PRO A 239 4.42 20.65 22.37
C PRO A 239 5.66 20.02 21.74
N THR A 240 6.01 18.81 22.14
CA THR A 240 7.06 18.00 21.54
C THR A 240 6.46 16.67 21.12
N PHE A 241 6.54 16.38 19.82
CA PHE A 241 6.06 15.12 19.30
C PHE A 241 7.01 13.98 19.68
N ASN A 242 6.50 12.97 20.38
CA ASN A 242 7.27 11.80 20.78
C ASN A 242 6.84 10.58 19.97
N ALA A 243 7.56 10.28 18.90
CA ALA A 243 7.28 9.12 18.05
C ALA A 243 7.28 7.77 18.80
N ALA A 244 8.04 7.63 19.88
CA ALA A 244 8.08 6.39 20.67
C ALA A 244 6.76 6.09 21.41
N SER A 245 5.91 7.11 21.58
CA SER A 245 4.55 6.95 22.09
C SER A 245 3.57 6.42 21.03
N PHE A 246 3.96 6.38 19.76
CA PHE A 246 3.11 5.96 18.66
C PHE A 246 3.54 4.62 18.07
N GLU A 247 2.57 3.93 17.49
CA GLU A 247 2.74 2.67 16.79
C GLU A 247 2.12 2.77 15.40
N VAL A 248 2.90 2.54 14.35
CA VAL A 248 2.36 2.37 13.00
C VAL A 248 1.92 0.93 12.84
N VAL A 249 0.62 0.73 12.62
CA VAL A 249 0.00 -0.58 12.44
C VAL A 249 -0.42 -0.75 11.00
N TYR A 250 0.24 -1.65 10.26
CA TYR A 250 -0.23 -2.03 8.93
C TYR A 250 -1.26 -3.15 9.05
N ALA A 251 -2.53 -2.78 8.87
CA ALA A 251 -3.68 -3.65 9.01
C ALA A 251 -4.14 -4.18 7.64
N VAL A 252 -3.89 -5.45 7.38
CA VAL A 252 -4.16 -6.08 6.09
C VAL A 252 -5.37 -7.00 6.17
N ILE A 253 -6.44 -6.64 5.46
CA ILE A 253 -7.64 -7.45 5.29
C ILE A 253 -7.32 -8.57 4.30
N THR A 254 -7.24 -9.81 4.78
CA THR A 254 -6.88 -10.96 3.95
C THR A 254 -7.35 -12.29 4.54
N LYS A 255 -7.59 -13.27 3.67
CA LYS A 255 -7.92 -14.64 4.08
C LYS A 255 -6.78 -15.25 4.90
N ARG A 256 -7.12 -16.16 5.81
CA ARG A 256 -6.13 -16.85 6.64
C ARG A 256 -5.14 -17.63 5.79
N THR A 257 -3.86 -17.39 6.03
CA THR A 257 -2.74 -18.18 5.48
C THR A 257 -1.89 -18.69 6.63
N ALA A 258 -1.35 -19.91 6.50
CA ALA A 258 -0.62 -20.55 7.58
C ALA A 258 0.69 -19.84 7.96
N THR A 259 1.23 -18.99 7.07
CA THR A 259 2.57 -18.40 7.19
C THR A 259 2.57 -16.87 7.11
N TRP A 260 1.47 -16.18 7.46
CA TRP A 260 1.46 -14.71 7.51
C TRP A 260 2.52 -14.16 8.50
N PRO A 261 3.30 -13.11 8.15
CA PRO A 261 3.33 -12.37 6.88
C PRO A 261 4.29 -12.95 5.82
N ALA A 262 5.02 -14.03 6.11
CA ALA A 262 5.94 -14.68 5.17
C ALA A 262 5.26 -15.28 3.91
N SER A 263 3.93 -15.32 3.86
CA SER A 263 3.15 -15.65 2.65
C SER A 263 3.03 -14.49 1.65
N LEU A 264 3.59 -13.32 1.93
CA LEU A 264 3.66 -12.19 1.00
C LEU A 264 4.70 -12.45 -0.12
N PRO A 265 4.50 -11.90 -1.34
CA PRO A 265 5.54 -11.86 -2.37
C PRO A 265 6.82 -11.17 -1.85
N PHE A 266 7.98 -11.56 -2.37
CA PHE A 266 9.28 -11.10 -1.86
C PHE A 266 9.41 -9.57 -1.89
N LEU A 267 9.01 -8.90 -2.97
CA LEU A 267 9.05 -7.45 -3.10
C LEU A 267 8.11 -6.75 -2.11
N SER A 268 6.98 -7.37 -1.77
CA SER A 268 6.12 -6.86 -0.69
C SER A 268 6.80 -7.01 0.69
N GLN A 269 7.49 -8.12 0.94
CA GLN A 269 8.28 -8.30 2.16
C GLN A 269 9.43 -7.30 2.24
N LEU A 270 10.13 -7.04 1.13
CA LEU A 270 11.20 -6.07 1.03
C LEU A 270 10.71 -4.66 1.37
N ASN A 271 9.59 -4.24 0.77
CA ASN A 271 9.00 -2.92 1.02
C ASN A 271 8.56 -2.76 2.48
N LEU A 272 7.93 -3.79 3.06
CA LEU A 272 7.57 -3.82 4.48
C LEU A 272 8.80 -3.73 5.39
N ALA A 273 9.85 -4.50 5.12
CA ALA A 273 11.09 -4.48 5.90
C ALA A 273 11.75 -3.09 5.84
N ASN A 274 11.79 -2.45 4.67
CA ASN A 274 12.31 -1.10 4.50
C ASN A 274 11.48 -0.07 5.27
N ALA A 275 10.15 -0.10 5.13
CA ALA A 275 9.25 0.79 5.87
C ALA A 275 9.45 0.65 7.38
N ALA A 276 9.47 -0.59 7.90
CA ALA A 276 9.70 -0.84 9.32
C ALA A 276 11.06 -0.31 9.81
N ARG A 277 12.14 -0.43 9.00
CA ARG A 277 13.45 0.12 9.35
C ARG A 277 13.42 1.65 9.43
N ILE A 278 12.78 2.33 8.48
CA ILE A 278 12.66 3.80 8.47
C ILE A 278 11.88 4.29 9.69
N LEU A 279 10.71 3.69 9.94
CA LEU A 279 9.86 4.03 11.08
C LEU A 279 10.57 3.82 12.42
N ARG A 280 11.27 2.69 12.59
CA ARG A 280 12.05 2.39 13.80
C ARG A 280 13.22 3.36 14.01
N ARG A 281 13.86 3.86 12.94
CA ARG A 281 14.90 4.90 13.05
C ARG A 281 14.34 6.22 13.61
N MET A 282 13.07 6.53 13.31
CA MET A 282 12.34 7.64 13.92
C MET A 282 11.74 7.30 15.29
N SER A 283 12.08 6.14 15.87
CA SER A 283 11.60 5.64 17.17
C SER A 283 10.12 5.20 17.23
N TYR A 284 9.41 5.12 16.11
CA TYR A 284 8.06 4.53 16.10
C TYR A 284 8.10 3.04 16.40
N LYS A 285 7.07 2.55 17.09
CA LYS A 285 6.74 1.11 17.11
C LYS A 285 6.10 0.74 15.78
N VAL A 286 6.28 -0.50 15.35
CA VAL A 286 5.71 -1.00 14.09
C VAL A 286 5.17 -2.40 14.32
N SER A 287 3.93 -2.65 13.89
CA SER A 287 3.35 -3.99 13.95
C SER A 287 2.45 -4.28 12.74
N LEU A 288 2.13 -5.56 12.59
CA LEU A 288 1.24 -6.06 11.54
C LEU A 288 -0.04 -6.56 12.16
N LEU A 289 -1.17 -6.12 11.62
CA LEU A 289 -2.48 -6.67 11.95
C LEU A 289 -3.04 -7.39 10.74
N ARG A 290 -3.46 -8.64 10.92
CA ARG A 290 -4.23 -9.36 9.90
C ARG A 290 -5.71 -9.24 10.28
N ILE A 291 -6.51 -8.64 9.41
CA ILE A 291 -7.96 -8.58 9.58
C ILE A 291 -8.56 -9.75 8.79
N ASP A 292 -9.33 -10.58 9.49
CA ASP A 292 -10.01 -11.73 8.89
C ASP A 292 -11.12 -11.26 7.94
N VAL A 293 -11.26 -11.97 6.82
CA VAL A 293 -12.45 -11.96 5.97
C VAL A 293 -13.08 -13.35 6.11
N PRO A 294 -14.37 -13.45 6.48
CA PRO A 294 -15.11 -14.71 6.51
C PRO A 294 -15.08 -15.48 5.18
#